data_AF-A0A3D0GAF1-F1
#
_entry.id   AF-A0A3D0GAF1-F1
#
_cell.length_a   1.000
_cell.length_b   1.000
_cell.length_c   1.000
_cell.angle_alpha   90.00
_cell.angle_beta   90.00
_cell.angle_gamma   90.00
#
_symmetry.space_group_name_H-M   'P 1'
#
loop_
_entity.id
_entity.type
_entity.pdbx_description
1 polymer ?
#
loop_
_entity_poly.entity_id
_entity_poly.type
_entity_poly.pdbx_seq_one_letter_code
_entity_poly.pdbx_strand_id
1 'polypeptide(L)'
;KDDLVIDQFDDAAPKYCPKPHTAWGFKTMTKNIGAYGKLSCHRPNKLDEEHREAVQWVNGSGQVMTEKYKDNGWRSDLKTIGYDLLQLNHYALRSAESFLIKRQRGRALHVDRSIGINYWVRMDWGGNRDVTIKRNVPRVRAEMARLFEDAELKRLHDEGFAWHRNKATELHNTPEFKELFAQALETKLTEMERVAFALTLDMES
;
A
#
# COMPACT_ATOMS: atom_id res chain seq x y z
N LYS A 1 11.07 -4.19 14.85
CA LYS A 1 10.89 -5.52 15.50
C LYS A 1 10.46 -6.50 14.41
N ASP A 2 10.70 -7.79 14.60
CA ASP A 2 10.15 -8.82 13.71
C ASP A 2 8.70 -9.10 14.14
N ASP A 3 7.75 -8.34 13.59
CA ASP A 3 6.34 -8.46 13.95
C ASP A 3 5.44 -8.00 12.79
N LEU A 4 4.14 -8.30 12.90
CA LEU A 4 3.15 -7.98 11.90
C LEU A 4 2.93 -6.47 11.79
N VAL A 5 3.10 -5.90 10.59
CA VAL A 5 2.78 -4.49 10.31
C VAL A 5 1.33 -4.17 10.72
N ILE A 6 0.39 -5.07 10.42
CA ILE A 6 -1.03 -4.91 10.76
C ILE A 6 -1.32 -4.89 12.27
N ASP A 7 -0.37 -5.33 13.10
CA ASP A 7 -0.49 -5.34 14.55
C ASP A 7 0.27 -4.18 15.21
N GLN A 8 1.29 -3.65 14.52
CA GLN A 8 2.12 -2.54 15.00
C GLN A 8 1.44 -1.17 14.87
N PHE A 9 0.57 -0.99 13.87
CA PHE A 9 -0.13 0.27 13.63
C PHE A 9 -1.62 0.15 13.98
N ASP A 10 -2.18 1.24 14.47
CA ASP A 10 -3.60 1.39 14.76
C ASP A 10 -4.23 2.59 14.04
N ASP A 11 -3.48 3.22 13.13
CA ASP A 11 -3.90 4.34 12.32
C ASP A 11 -3.90 4.02 10.82
N ALA A 12 -4.65 4.81 10.07
CA ALA A 12 -4.78 4.73 8.63
C ALA A 12 -5.17 6.10 8.04
N ALA A 13 -5.20 6.15 6.71
CA ALA A 13 -5.78 7.27 5.97
C ALA A 13 -7.27 7.46 6.27
N PRO A 14 -7.78 8.70 6.26
CA PRO A 14 -9.21 8.94 6.33
C PRO A 14 -9.90 8.24 5.16
N LYS A 15 -11.09 7.66 5.39
CA LYS A 15 -11.87 7.00 4.34
C LYS A 15 -12.13 7.92 3.14
N TYR A 16 -12.40 9.20 3.44
CA TYR A 16 -12.56 10.24 2.44
C TYR A 16 -11.22 10.96 2.22
N CYS A 17 -10.46 10.51 1.21
CA CYS A 17 -9.14 11.04 0.86
C CYS A 17 -9.00 11.17 -0.67
N PRO A 18 -9.65 12.15 -1.31
CA PRO A 18 -9.64 12.29 -2.77
C PRO A 18 -8.26 12.65 -3.35
N LYS A 19 -7.38 13.20 -2.51
CA LYS A 19 -6.00 13.57 -2.81
C LYS A 19 -5.07 13.06 -1.70
N PRO A 20 -3.90 12.47 -2.05
CA PRO A 20 -3.47 12.14 -3.40
C PRO A 20 -4.35 11.04 -3.98
N HIS A 21 -4.52 11.02 -5.29
CA HIS A 21 -5.38 10.02 -5.93
C HIS A 21 -4.96 8.56 -5.69
N THR A 22 -3.71 8.34 -5.29
CA THR A 22 -3.21 7.02 -4.91
C THR A 22 -3.87 6.47 -3.64
N ALA A 23 -4.49 7.31 -2.81
CA ALA A 23 -5.19 6.89 -1.59
C ALA A 23 -6.39 5.98 -1.88
N TRP A 24 -7.00 6.11 -3.06
CA TRP A 24 -8.13 5.27 -3.49
C TRP A 24 -7.76 4.22 -4.53
N GLY A 25 -6.47 3.91 -4.69
CA GLY A 25 -6.03 2.80 -5.52
C GLY A 25 -6.54 1.46 -4.96
N PHE A 26 -7.06 0.58 -5.82
CA PHE A 26 -7.56 -0.72 -5.39
C PHE A 26 -6.79 -1.89 -6.02
N LYS A 27 -6.98 -3.07 -5.44
CA LYS A 27 -6.67 -4.37 -6.04
C LYS A 27 -7.98 -5.13 -6.24
N THR A 28 -8.10 -5.78 -7.38
CA THR A 28 -9.33 -6.51 -7.74
C THR A 28 -9.19 -7.97 -7.35
N MET A 29 -10.08 -8.44 -6.48
CA MET A 29 -10.31 -9.88 -6.32
C MET A 29 -11.27 -10.31 -7.43
N THR A 30 -10.91 -11.32 -8.21
CA THR A 30 -11.69 -11.71 -9.39
C THR A 30 -11.76 -13.24 -9.50
N LYS A 31 -12.92 -13.72 -9.92
CA LYS A 31 -13.11 -15.08 -10.44
C LYS A 31 -13.19 -14.97 -11.96
N ASN A 32 -12.10 -15.24 -12.65
CA ASN A 32 -12.08 -15.13 -14.10
C ASN A 32 -12.87 -16.28 -14.73
N ILE A 33 -13.97 -15.96 -15.41
CA ILE A 33 -14.84 -16.92 -16.12
C ILE A 33 -14.41 -17.15 -17.57
N GLY A 34 -13.20 -16.72 -17.95
CA GLY A 34 -12.76 -16.60 -19.35
C GLY A 34 -12.88 -15.19 -19.90
N ALA A 35 -13.58 -14.30 -19.19
CA ALA A 35 -13.86 -12.93 -19.62
C ALA A 35 -12.61 -12.04 -19.80
N TYR A 36 -11.49 -12.36 -19.14
CA TYR A 36 -10.31 -11.50 -19.16
C TYR A 36 -9.07 -12.21 -19.70
N GLY A 37 -8.46 -11.61 -20.73
CA GLY A 37 -7.24 -12.12 -21.36
C GLY A 37 -5.94 -11.74 -20.66
N LYS A 38 -5.96 -10.86 -19.65
CA LYS A 38 -4.74 -10.47 -18.90
C LYS A 38 -5.03 -10.10 -17.45
N LEU A 39 -4.33 -10.71 -16.51
CA LEU A 39 -4.28 -10.26 -15.10
C LEU A 39 -3.10 -9.30 -14.91
N SER A 40 -3.37 -8.10 -14.40
CA SER A 40 -2.36 -7.06 -14.13
C SER A 40 -2.36 -6.68 -12.64
N CYS A 41 -1.39 -5.86 -12.23
CA CYS A 41 -1.14 -5.52 -10.84
C CYS A 41 -2.37 -5.00 -10.08
N HIS A 42 -3.30 -4.28 -10.72
CA HIS A 42 -4.48 -3.71 -10.05
C HIS A 42 -5.79 -4.42 -10.41
N ARG A 43 -5.87 -4.95 -11.63
CA ARG A 43 -7.11 -5.44 -12.21
C ARG A 43 -6.87 -6.45 -13.33
N PRO A 44 -7.86 -7.29 -13.63
CA PRO A 44 -7.94 -7.92 -14.92
C PRO A 44 -8.19 -6.89 -16.05
N ASN A 45 -7.66 -7.17 -17.24
CA ASN A 45 -7.70 -6.33 -18.44
C ASN A 45 -7.98 -7.20 -19.68
N LYS A 46 -8.16 -6.55 -20.83
CA LYS A 46 -8.56 -7.21 -22.09
C LYS A 46 -9.85 -8.00 -21.87
N LEU A 47 -10.90 -7.27 -21.48
CA LEU A 47 -12.24 -7.83 -21.37
C LEU A 47 -12.68 -8.28 -22.76
N ASP A 48 -13.12 -9.51 -22.85
CA ASP A 48 -13.78 -10.05 -24.03
C ASP A 48 -15.21 -9.51 -24.13
N GLU A 49 -15.58 -9.02 -25.31
CA GLU A 49 -16.85 -8.36 -25.55
C GLU A 49 -18.02 -9.34 -25.42
N GLU A 50 -17.84 -10.60 -25.79
CA GLU A 50 -18.86 -11.66 -25.63
C GLU A 50 -19.22 -11.90 -24.15
N HIS A 51 -18.29 -11.61 -23.25
CA HIS A 51 -18.45 -11.80 -21.81
C HIS A 51 -18.81 -10.50 -21.07
N ARG A 52 -18.95 -9.37 -21.77
CA ARG A 52 -19.11 -8.04 -21.15
C ARG A 52 -20.32 -7.91 -20.24
N GLU A 53 -21.44 -8.50 -20.65
CA GLU A 53 -22.70 -8.50 -19.88
C GLU A 53 -22.67 -9.48 -18.70
N ALA A 54 -21.78 -10.48 -18.74
CA ALA A 54 -21.61 -11.45 -17.65
C ALA A 54 -20.67 -10.96 -16.54
N VAL A 55 -20.03 -9.80 -16.72
CA VAL A 55 -19.08 -9.21 -15.77
C VAL A 55 -19.71 -8.05 -15.03
N GLN A 56 -19.58 -8.06 -13.70
CA GLN A 56 -20.00 -6.95 -12.85
C GLN A 56 -18.87 -6.51 -11.92
N TRP A 57 -18.66 -5.20 -11.84
CA TRP A 57 -17.69 -4.59 -10.94
C TRP A 57 -18.39 -4.06 -9.70
N VAL A 58 -17.85 -4.39 -8.53
CA VAL A 58 -18.32 -3.86 -7.24
C VAL A 58 -17.15 -3.31 -6.43
N ASN A 59 -17.42 -2.28 -5.63
CA ASN A 59 -16.42 -1.69 -4.74
C ASN A 59 -16.26 -2.48 -3.42
N GLY A 60 -15.44 -1.97 -2.50
CA GLY A 60 -15.23 -2.58 -1.18
C GLY A 60 -16.48 -2.61 -0.28
N SER A 61 -17.57 -1.93 -0.64
CA SER A 61 -18.89 -2.03 0.00
C SER A 61 -19.85 -2.98 -0.74
N GLY A 62 -19.42 -3.63 -1.82
CA GLY A 62 -20.29 -4.47 -2.65
C GLY A 62 -21.23 -3.69 -3.57
N GLN A 63 -21.09 -2.36 -3.65
CA GLN A 63 -21.93 -1.52 -4.49
C GLN A 63 -21.42 -1.56 -5.94
N VAL A 64 -22.36 -1.60 -6.89
CA VAL A 64 -22.06 -1.63 -8.32
C VAL A 64 -21.29 -0.37 -8.71
N MET A 65 -20.14 -0.59 -9.34
CA MET A 65 -19.33 0.51 -9.88
C MET A 65 -19.84 0.90 -11.26
N THR A 66 -19.50 2.12 -11.70
CA THR A 66 -19.88 2.60 -13.03
C THR A 66 -19.28 1.75 -14.16
N GLU A 67 -20.01 1.61 -15.27
CA GLU A 67 -19.63 0.76 -16.42
C GLU A 67 -18.21 1.02 -16.97
N LYS A 68 -17.68 2.24 -16.83
CA LYS A 68 -16.29 2.58 -17.22
C LYS A 68 -15.25 1.64 -16.61
N TYR A 69 -15.54 1.06 -15.44
CA TYR A 69 -14.63 0.14 -14.76
C TYR A 69 -14.49 -1.20 -15.47
N LYS A 70 -15.40 -1.58 -16.39
CA LYS A 70 -15.18 -2.71 -17.30
C LYS A 70 -14.00 -2.45 -18.24
N ASP A 71 -13.79 -1.20 -18.65
CA ASP A 71 -12.80 -0.81 -19.65
C ASP A 71 -11.46 -0.37 -19.03
N ASN A 72 -11.50 0.52 -18.03
CA ASN A 72 -10.30 1.11 -17.44
C ASN A 72 -10.48 1.55 -15.97
N GLY A 73 -9.39 2.01 -15.36
CA GLY A 73 -9.37 2.51 -13.99
C GLY A 73 -8.63 1.59 -13.02
N TRP A 74 -7.83 2.19 -12.13
CA TRP A 74 -7.02 1.49 -11.11
C TRP A 74 -7.30 2.00 -9.69
N ARG A 75 -8.21 2.96 -9.57
CA ARG A 75 -8.60 3.65 -8.35
C ARG A 75 -10.09 3.95 -8.35
N SER A 76 -10.68 4.06 -7.17
CA SER A 76 -12.03 4.58 -7.00
C SER A 76 -12.08 6.09 -7.20
N ASP A 77 -13.29 6.62 -7.31
CA ASP A 77 -13.63 8.04 -7.34
C ASP A 77 -14.75 8.36 -6.35
N LEU A 78 -15.18 9.62 -6.31
CA LEU A 78 -16.25 10.07 -5.41
C LEU A 78 -17.56 9.27 -5.54
N LYS A 79 -17.82 8.65 -6.69
CA LYS A 79 -19.04 7.86 -6.94
C LYS A 79 -18.87 6.38 -6.59
N THR A 80 -17.65 5.91 -6.37
CA THR A 80 -17.32 4.48 -6.30
C THR A 80 -16.48 4.08 -5.08
N ILE A 81 -16.05 5.02 -4.23
CA ILE A 81 -15.44 4.69 -2.94
C ILE A 81 -16.39 3.88 -2.05
N GLY A 82 -15.87 2.88 -1.33
CA GLY A 82 -16.64 2.02 -0.45
C GLY A 82 -15.74 1.00 0.26
N TYR A 83 -16.03 0.70 1.52
CA TYR A 83 -15.16 -0.03 2.46
C TYR A 83 -15.90 -1.02 3.37
N ASP A 84 -17.21 -1.22 3.22
CA ASP A 84 -18.04 -1.87 4.23
C ASP A 84 -17.83 -3.40 4.32
N LEU A 85 -17.57 -4.06 3.19
CA LEU A 85 -17.29 -5.51 3.14
C LEU A 85 -15.79 -5.80 3.25
N LEU A 86 -14.95 -5.03 2.56
CA LEU A 86 -13.51 -5.24 2.51
C LEU A 86 -12.74 -3.92 2.42
N GLN A 87 -11.84 -3.72 3.38
CA GLN A 87 -10.80 -2.70 3.36
C GLN A 87 -9.49 -3.36 3.80
N LEU A 88 -8.42 -3.12 3.05
CA LEU A 88 -7.06 -3.55 3.40
C LEU A 88 -6.14 -2.34 3.34
N ASN A 89 -5.71 -1.86 4.50
CA ASN A 89 -4.82 -0.70 4.60
C ASN A 89 -3.44 -1.05 4.04
N HIS A 90 -2.96 -0.27 3.07
CA HIS A 90 -1.65 -0.46 2.46
C HIS A 90 -0.61 0.45 3.12
N TYR A 91 0.13 -0.09 4.08
CA TYR A 91 1.23 0.60 4.76
C TYR A 91 2.50 0.62 3.90
N ALA A 92 2.56 1.56 2.95
CA ALA A 92 3.64 1.62 1.95
C ALA A 92 5.03 1.96 2.54
N LEU A 93 5.06 2.60 3.71
CA LEU A 93 6.29 2.97 4.44
C LEU A 93 6.74 1.86 5.40
N ARG A 94 5.79 1.17 6.05
CA ARG A 94 5.99 0.13 7.08
C ARG A 94 6.68 0.60 8.36
N SER A 95 7.82 1.30 8.25
CA SER A 95 8.50 2.00 9.34
C SER A 95 9.41 3.09 8.75
N ALA A 96 9.94 3.98 9.59
CA ALA A 96 10.91 4.97 9.16
C ALA A 96 12.19 4.32 8.59
N GLU A 97 12.66 3.23 9.19
CA GLU A 97 13.82 2.46 8.72
C GLU A 97 13.53 1.72 7.40
N SER A 98 12.36 1.08 7.27
CA SER A 98 11.94 0.46 6.01
C SER A 98 11.83 1.49 4.88
N PHE A 99 11.45 2.73 5.20
CA PHE A 99 11.47 3.83 4.24
C PHE A 99 12.89 4.16 3.75
N LEU A 100 13.91 4.16 4.62
CA LEU A 100 15.30 4.36 4.21
C LEU A 100 15.76 3.28 3.22
N ILE A 101 15.48 2.01 3.52
CA ILE A 101 15.84 0.89 2.64
C ILE A 101 15.11 0.99 1.30
N LYS A 102 13.85 1.42 1.32
CA LYS A 102 13.08 1.69 0.11
C LYS A 102 13.70 2.82 -0.72
N ARG A 103 14.16 3.89 -0.08
CA ARG A 103 14.89 4.98 -0.73
C ARG A 103 16.18 4.45 -1.36
N GLN A 104 16.97 3.67 -0.64
CA GLN A 104 18.21 3.08 -1.15
C GLN A 104 17.97 2.17 -2.38
N ARG A 105 16.93 1.35 -2.37
CA ARG A 105 16.60 0.47 -3.51
C ARG A 105 16.00 1.20 -4.71
N GLY A 106 15.40 2.38 -4.51
CA GLY A 106 14.64 3.09 -5.54
C GLY A 106 13.26 2.47 -5.82
N ARG A 107 12.54 3.03 -6.82
CA ARG A 107 11.22 2.51 -7.23
C ARG A 107 11.38 1.33 -8.17
N ALA A 108 10.55 0.31 -7.97
CA ALA A 108 10.54 -0.91 -8.80
C ALA A 108 10.26 -0.68 -10.29
N LEU A 109 9.72 0.48 -10.68
CA LEU A 109 9.34 0.83 -12.07
C LEU A 109 10.03 2.09 -12.61
N HIS A 110 10.74 2.86 -11.77
CA HIS A 110 11.40 4.11 -12.16
C HIS A 110 12.68 4.28 -11.33
N VAL A 111 13.80 3.75 -11.83
CA VAL A 111 15.09 3.76 -11.13
C VAL A 111 15.71 5.16 -11.02
N ASP A 112 15.32 6.10 -11.88
CA ASP A 112 15.92 7.45 -11.96
C ASP A 112 15.23 8.52 -11.09
N ARG A 113 14.08 8.21 -10.45
CA ARG A 113 13.42 9.16 -9.52
C ARG A 113 13.78 8.82 -8.07
N SER A 114 14.59 9.68 -7.46
CA SER A 114 14.92 9.60 -6.04
C SER A 114 13.66 9.66 -5.16
N ILE A 115 13.58 8.76 -4.20
CA ILE A 115 12.49 8.74 -3.20
C ILE A 115 12.90 9.65 -2.04
N GLY A 116 12.57 10.94 -2.13
CA GLY A 116 12.83 11.90 -1.06
C GLY A 116 11.67 12.03 -0.06
N ILE A 117 11.71 13.09 0.75
CA ILE A 117 10.67 13.44 1.73
C ILE A 117 9.27 13.59 1.09
N ASN A 118 9.21 13.99 -0.19
CA ASN A 118 7.97 14.09 -0.95
C ASN A 118 7.22 12.74 -1.01
N TYR A 119 7.95 11.62 -1.02
CA TYR A 119 7.33 10.30 -0.97
C TYR A 119 6.80 9.95 0.41
N TRP A 120 7.53 10.32 1.47
CA TRP A 120 7.10 10.15 2.86
C TRP A 120 5.75 10.84 3.06
N VAL A 121 5.67 12.15 2.79
CA VAL A 121 4.43 12.94 2.94
C VAL A 121 3.28 12.34 2.15
N ARG A 122 3.53 11.87 0.94
CA ARG A 122 2.51 11.27 0.07
C ARG A 122 1.95 9.95 0.61
N MET A 123 2.72 9.20 1.39
CA MET A 123 2.34 7.85 1.86
C MET A 123 1.99 7.78 3.35
N ASP A 124 2.46 8.73 4.14
CA ASP A 124 2.22 8.85 5.58
C ASP A 124 0.86 9.49 5.88
N TRP A 125 -0.24 8.91 5.41
CA TRP A 125 -1.59 9.48 5.60
C TRP A 125 -2.24 9.09 6.93
N GLY A 126 -1.46 8.73 7.96
CA GLY A 126 -1.99 8.32 9.27
C GLY A 126 -2.84 9.39 9.99
N GLY A 127 -3.28 9.07 11.20
CA GLY A 127 -4.07 9.98 12.06
C GLY A 127 -5.54 9.61 12.26
N ASN A 128 -6.08 8.64 11.51
CA ASN A 128 -7.41 8.09 11.77
C ASN A 128 -7.29 6.69 12.34
N ARG A 129 -7.85 6.45 13.53
CA ARG A 129 -7.79 5.13 14.18
C ARG A 129 -8.55 4.09 13.36
N ASP A 130 -7.85 3.03 12.95
CA ASP A 130 -8.43 1.84 12.31
C ASP A 130 -7.69 0.58 12.79
N VAL A 131 -8.37 -0.19 13.63
CA VAL A 131 -7.87 -1.47 14.15
C VAL A 131 -8.64 -2.67 13.57
N THR A 132 -9.50 -2.44 12.56
CA THR A 132 -10.40 -3.48 12.05
C THR A 132 -9.64 -4.65 11.44
N ILE A 133 -8.43 -4.43 10.93
CA ILE A 133 -7.57 -5.49 10.39
C ILE A 133 -7.02 -6.43 11.47
N LYS A 134 -6.90 -5.96 12.72
CA LYS A 134 -6.30 -6.73 13.83
C LYS A 134 -7.09 -7.99 14.18
N ARG A 135 -8.38 -8.08 13.83
CA ARG A 135 -9.18 -9.31 13.95
C ARG A 135 -8.57 -10.53 13.24
N ASN A 136 -7.71 -10.28 12.23
CA ASN A 136 -7.03 -11.34 11.48
C ASN A 136 -5.69 -11.76 12.11
N VAL A 137 -5.14 -11.02 13.08
CA VAL A 137 -3.83 -11.29 13.69
C VAL A 137 -3.72 -12.73 14.20
N PRO A 138 -4.69 -13.29 14.95
CA PRO A 138 -4.59 -14.68 15.41
C PRO A 138 -4.46 -15.69 14.25
N ARG A 139 -5.23 -15.51 13.17
CA ARG A 139 -5.19 -16.40 11.99
C ARG A 139 -3.87 -16.27 11.23
N VAL A 140 -3.35 -15.04 11.09
CA VAL A 140 -2.05 -14.80 10.44
C VAL A 140 -0.93 -15.42 11.26
N ARG A 141 -0.92 -15.27 12.60
CA ARG A 141 0.10 -15.87 13.46
C ARG A 141 0.06 -17.40 13.43
N ALA A 142 -1.13 -18.00 13.41
CA ALA A 142 -1.28 -19.45 13.28
C ALA A 142 -0.71 -19.97 11.95
N GLU A 143 -0.99 -19.28 10.84
CA GLU A 143 -0.47 -19.67 9.54
C GLU A 143 1.05 -19.43 9.42
N MET A 144 1.57 -18.33 9.99
CA MET A 144 3.02 -18.11 10.07
C MET A 144 3.72 -19.20 10.88
N ALA A 145 3.16 -19.60 12.02
CA ALA A 145 3.71 -20.68 12.84
C ALA A 145 3.78 -21.98 12.03
N ARG A 146 2.70 -22.32 11.30
CA ARG A 146 2.66 -23.48 10.40
C ARG A 146 3.71 -23.38 9.27
N LEU A 147 3.87 -22.23 8.65
CA LEU A 147 4.89 -22.03 7.60
C LEU A 147 6.32 -22.13 8.15
N PHE A 148 6.55 -21.72 9.39
CA PHE A 148 7.86 -21.81 10.05
C PHE A 148 8.21 -23.20 10.59
N GLU A 149 7.31 -24.18 10.49
CA GLU A 149 7.67 -25.60 10.66
C GLU A 149 8.61 -26.07 9.54
N ASP A 150 8.56 -25.42 8.36
CA ASP A 150 9.56 -25.61 7.31
C ASP A 150 10.86 -24.86 7.70
N ALA A 151 11.92 -25.65 7.93
CA ALA A 151 13.21 -25.13 8.36
C ALA A 151 13.86 -24.19 7.33
N GLU A 152 13.63 -24.39 6.03
CA GLU A 152 14.16 -23.54 4.98
C GLU A 152 13.41 -22.21 4.94
N LEU A 153 12.07 -22.23 5.07
CA LEU A 153 11.29 -20.99 5.18
C LEU A 153 11.67 -20.19 6.42
N LYS A 154 11.89 -20.86 7.55
CA LYS A 154 12.35 -20.20 8.78
C LYS A 154 13.73 -19.58 8.62
N ARG A 155 14.68 -20.30 8.00
CA ARG A 155 16.03 -19.79 7.71
C ARG A 155 15.99 -18.57 6.81
N LEU A 156 15.23 -18.62 5.72
CA LEU A 156 15.07 -17.50 4.78
C LEU A 156 14.44 -16.27 5.43
N HIS A 157 13.46 -16.47 6.31
CA HIS A 157 12.86 -15.39 7.10
C HIS A 157 13.90 -14.73 8.02
N ASP A 158 14.63 -15.53 8.80
CA ASP A 158 15.64 -15.04 9.75
C ASP A 158 16.75 -14.26 9.03
N GLU A 159 17.24 -14.78 7.90
CA GLU A 159 18.24 -14.11 7.06
C GLU A 159 17.72 -12.81 6.47
N GLY A 160 16.49 -12.81 5.94
CA GLY A 160 15.86 -11.61 5.40
C GLY A 160 15.66 -10.53 6.47
N PHE A 161 15.23 -10.91 7.66
CA PHE A 161 15.08 -10.00 8.79
C PHE A 161 16.43 -9.44 9.27
N ALA A 162 17.45 -10.30 9.43
CA ALA A 162 18.79 -9.90 9.81
C ALA A 162 19.41 -8.94 8.79
N TRP A 163 19.27 -9.23 7.49
CA TRP A 163 19.71 -8.35 6.41
C TRP A 163 19.03 -6.98 6.50
N HIS A 164 17.70 -6.94 6.67
CA HIS A 164 16.95 -5.68 6.74
C HIS A 164 17.38 -4.84 7.95
N ARG A 165 17.61 -5.47 9.10
CA ARG A 165 18.12 -4.79 10.31
C ARG A 165 19.54 -4.24 10.08
N ASN A 166 20.44 -5.05 9.54
CA ASN A 166 21.82 -4.62 9.27
C ASN A 166 21.87 -3.47 8.26
N LYS A 167 21.05 -3.54 7.21
CA LYS A 167 20.95 -2.46 6.21
C LYS A 167 20.41 -1.18 6.83
N ALA A 168 19.41 -1.25 7.70
CA ALA A 168 18.93 -0.07 8.43
C ALA A 168 20.07 0.58 9.26
N THR A 169 20.84 -0.22 10.00
CA THR A 169 22.00 0.27 10.76
C THR A 169 23.05 0.93 9.88
N GLU A 170 23.38 0.32 8.73
CA GLU A 170 24.29 0.90 7.74
C GLU A 170 23.80 2.27 7.23
N LEU A 171 22.52 2.36 6.86
CA LEU A 171 21.93 3.60 6.34
C LEU A 171 21.92 4.71 7.40
N HIS A 172 21.70 4.39 8.68
CA HIS A 172 21.80 5.39 9.75
C HIS A 172 23.20 6.02 9.90
N ASN A 173 24.25 5.32 9.46
CA ASN A 173 25.62 5.83 9.49
C ASN A 173 25.97 6.69 8.26
N THR A 174 25.05 6.82 7.29
CA THR A 174 25.23 7.65 6.10
C THR A 174 24.55 9.01 6.33
N PRO A 175 25.28 10.16 6.20
CA PRO A 175 24.73 11.49 6.51
C PRO A 175 23.39 11.81 5.82
N GLU A 176 23.27 11.56 4.50
CA GLU A 176 22.03 11.82 3.73
C GLU A 176 20.83 11.04 4.32
N PHE A 177 21.01 9.78 4.66
CA PHE A 177 19.93 8.93 5.18
C PHE A 177 19.58 9.27 6.63
N LYS A 178 20.56 9.68 7.43
CA LYS A 178 20.32 10.18 8.79
C LYS A 178 19.49 11.46 8.75
N GLU A 179 19.81 12.37 7.85
CA GLU A 179 19.04 13.60 7.63
C GLU A 179 17.62 13.29 7.17
N LEU A 180 17.47 12.43 6.16
CA LEU A 180 16.15 12.02 5.65
C LEU A 180 15.29 11.35 6.74
N PHE A 181 15.90 10.53 7.60
CA PHE A 181 15.21 9.91 8.73
C PHE A 181 14.70 10.97 9.73
N ALA A 182 15.54 11.95 10.07
CA ALA A 182 15.14 13.04 10.96
C ALA A 182 13.99 13.85 10.35
N GLN A 183 14.11 14.25 9.08
CA GLN A 183 13.06 14.95 8.34
C GLN A 183 11.74 14.16 8.35
N ALA A 184 11.78 12.84 8.11
CA ALA A 184 10.60 11.99 8.12
C ALA A 184 9.89 11.98 9.48
N LEU A 185 10.64 11.90 10.59
CA LEU A 185 10.06 11.90 11.94
C LEU A 185 9.55 13.27 12.39
N GLU A 186 10.24 14.33 12.00
CA GLU A 186 9.88 15.73 12.28
C GLU A 186 8.71 16.22 11.44
N THR A 187 8.44 15.58 10.30
CA THR A 187 7.28 15.88 9.45
C THR A 187 5.99 15.52 10.16
N LYS A 188 5.40 16.53 10.81
CA LYS A 188 4.08 16.46 11.47
C LYS A 188 3.11 17.36 10.71
N LEU A 189 2.42 16.78 9.75
CA LEU A 189 1.43 17.48 8.93
C LEU A 189 0.02 17.04 9.32
N THR A 190 -0.87 18.02 9.44
CA THR A 190 -2.32 17.83 9.48
C THR A 190 -2.82 17.25 8.15
N GLU A 191 -4.03 16.68 8.14
CA GLU A 191 -4.64 16.17 6.91
C GLU A 191 -4.70 17.25 5.81
N MET A 192 -5.07 18.48 6.16
CA MET A 192 -5.16 19.59 5.21
C MET A 192 -3.80 19.98 4.62
N GLU A 193 -2.75 20.01 5.43
CA GLU A 193 -1.39 20.26 4.95
C GLU A 193 -0.92 19.13 4.01
N ARG A 194 -1.28 17.88 4.31
CA ARG A 194 -0.99 16.74 3.41
C ARG A 194 -1.76 16.85 2.09
N VAL A 195 -3.02 17.29 2.10
CA VAL A 195 -3.78 17.58 0.87
C VAL A 195 -3.08 18.67 0.08
N ALA A 196 -2.73 19.79 0.71
CA ALA A 196 -2.06 20.92 0.05
C ALA A 196 -0.75 20.46 -0.60
N PHE A 197 0.05 19.69 0.12
CA PHE A 197 1.31 19.14 -0.39
C PHE A 197 1.10 18.12 -1.52
N ALA A 198 0.06 17.28 -1.43
CA ALA A 198 -0.27 16.36 -2.51
C ALA A 198 -0.68 17.10 -3.79
N LEU A 199 -1.38 18.25 -3.67
CA LEU A 199 -1.77 19.08 -4.79
C LEU A 199 -0.57 19.77 -5.45
N THR A 200 0.39 20.28 -4.68
CA THR A 200 1.59 20.91 -5.26
C THR A 200 2.43 19.89 -6.04
N LEU A 201 2.62 18.68 -5.50
CA LEU A 201 3.38 17.64 -6.18
C LEU A 201 2.71 17.07 -7.43
N ASP A 202 1.37 17.12 -7.53
CA ASP A 202 0.64 16.72 -8.74
C ASP A 202 0.82 17.76 -9.87
N MET A 203 1.18 19.01 -9.55
CA MET A 203 1.45 20.07 -10.54
C MET A 203 2.87 20.02 -11.12
N GLU A 204 3.81 19.38 -10.42
CA GLU A 204 5.21 19.24 -10.82
C GLU A 204 5.52 17.95 -11.60
N SER A 205 4.52 17.08 -11.81
CA SER A 205 4.71 15.71 -12.32
C SER A 205 4.36 15.50 -13.78
#